data_AF-A0AAJ2PLS8-F1
#
_entry.id   AF-A0AAJ2PLS8-F1
#
_cell.length_a   1.000
_cell.length_b   1.000
_cell.length_c   1.000
_cell.angle_alpha   90.00
_cell.angle_beta   90.00
_cell.angle_gamma   90.00
#
_symmetry.space_group_name_H-M   'P 1'
#
loop_
_entity.id
_entity.type
_entity.pdbx_description
1 polymer ?
#
loop_
_entity_poly.entity_id
_entity_poly.type
_entity_poly.pdbx_seq_one_letter_code
_entity_poly.pdbx_strand_id
1 'polypeptide(L)'
;MARGKLRIYLGAAPGVGKTYAMLSEAHRRVERGTDCVVAFVEHHGRPRTEVMLHGLEQIARRELEYRDTVFTEMDVDAVLARHPHVVLVDELAHTNVPGSRNDKRWQDVEELLAAGINVISTVNIQHLESLGDVVESITGVRQRETVPDEVIPMALGGVPEGSVDLDIPETLPMVAVDRGLMERSVANVVENAVKYSPAGTPVLVSASAIANRVEVRVVDRGPGVPDEAKDRIFEPFQRYGDAPRGAGVGLGLAVARGFAEAIGGTLHAEDTPGGGLTMVLSVPMAASHRPPSESESEPDVPVTATS
;
A
#
# COMPACT_ATOMS: atom_id res chain seq x y z
N MET A 1 -3.22 -25.71 -11.36
CA MET A 1 -2.26 -24.81 -12.03
C MET A 1 -1.71 -23.84 -11.00
N ALA A 2 -0.57 -23.20 -11.26
CA ALA A 2 -0.06 -22.15 -10.37
C ALA A 2 -0.97 -20.92 -10.45
N ARG A 3 -1.25 -20.30 -9.31
CA ARG A 3 -2.05 -19.07 -9.23
C ARG A 3 -1.31 -17.91 -9.93
N GLY A 4 -2.06 -17.05 -10.61
CA GLY A 4 -1.54 -15.86 -11.27
C GLY A 4 -1.00 -14.84 -10.27
N LYS A 5 -0.17 -13.91 -10.75
CA LYS A 5 0.40 -12.82 -9.95
C LYS A 5 -0.35 -11.53 -10.16
N LEU A 6 -0.62 -10.80 -9.08
CA LEU A 6 -1.21 -9.47 -9.10
C LEU A 6 -0.13 -8.40 -9.01
N ARG A 7 -0.17 -7.41 -9.90
CA ARG A 7 0.66 -6.20 -9.83
C ARG A 7 -0.24 -4.97 -9.77
N ILE A 8 -0.05 -4.13 -8.76
CA ILE A 8 -0.90 -2.95 -8.55
C ILE A 8 -0.09 -1.67 -8.76
N TYR A 9 -0.63 -0.76 -9.57
CA TYR A 9 -0.19 0.63 -9.63
C TYR A 9 -1.02 1.44 -8.64
N LEU A 10 -0.44 1.67 -7.46
CA LEU A 10 -1.04 2.51 -6.43
C LEU A 10 -0.85 4.00 -6.77
N GLY A 11 -1.82 4.84 -6.42
CA GLY A 11 -1.65 6.29 -6.55
C GLY A 11 -2.48 7.07 -5.55
N ALA A 12 -1.97 8.24 -5.16
CA ALA A 12 -2.55 8.98 -4.05
C ALA A 12 -3.89 9.66 -4.36
N ALA A 13 -4.18 9.90 -5.64
CA ALA A 13 -5.37 10.61 -6.09
C ALA A 13 -5.70 10.27 -7.56
N PRO A 14 -6.92 10.56 -8.03
CA PRO A 14 -7.24 10.56 -9.45
C PRO A 14 -6.28 11.48 -10.23
N GLY A 15 -5.82 11.04 -11.41
CA GLY A 15 -4.97 11.87 -12.28
C GLY A 15 -3.46 11.75 -12.09
N VAL A 16 -2.97 11.04 -11.07
CA VAL A 16 -1.52 10.82 -10.85
C VAL A 16 -0.84 9.89 -11.86
N GLY A 17 -1.55 9.45 -12.91
CA GLY A 17 -0.99 8.68 -14.01
C GLY A 17 -0.96 7.16 -13.82
N LYS A 18 -1.69 6.59 -12.85
CA LYS A 18 -1.73 5.13 -12.60
C LYS A 18 -2.08 4.33 -13.86
N THR A 19 -3.20 4.66 -14.50
CA THR A 19 -3.67 4.04 -15.75
C THR A 19 -2.63 4.17 -16.87
N TYR A 20 -1.98 5.33 -16.97
CA TYR A 20 -0.92 5.54 -17.95
C TYR A 20 0.30 4.64 -17.69
N ALA A 21 0.73 4.50 -16.42
CA ALA A 21 1.83 3.63 -16.04
C ALA A 21 1.51 2.15 -16.29
N MET A 22 0.27 1.74 -15.99
CA MET A 22 -0.25 0.41 -16.30
C MET A 22 -0.24 0.12 -17.81
N LEU A 23 -0.77 1.03 -18.64
CA LEU A 23 -0.76 0.88 -20.10
C LEU A 23 0.67 0.91 -20.68
N SER A 24 1.55 1.74 -20.12
CA SER A 24 2.96 1.77 -20.53
C SER A 24 3.68 0.45 -20.23
N GLU A 25 3.33 -0.24 -19.14
CA GLU A 25 3.83 -1.58 -18.83
C GLU A 25 3.26 -2.63 -19.78
N ALA A 26 1.98 -2.51 -20.16
CA ALA A 26 1.37 -3.39 -21.15
C ALA A 26 2.14 -3.36 -22.48
N HIS A 27 2.40 -2.16 -23.00
CA HIS A 27 3.17 -1.95 -24.24
C HIS A 27 4.54 -2.61 -24.18
N ARG A 28 5.31 -2.38 -23.10
CA ARG A 28 6.61 -3.03 -22.91
C ARG A 28 6.54 -4.57 -22.90
N ARG A 29 5.46 -5.14 -22.38
CA ARG A 29 5.26 -6.59 -22.33
C ARG A 29 4.88 -7.16 -23.71
N VAL A 30 3.99 -6.48 -24.42
CA VAL A 30 3.61 -6.85 -25.79
C VAL A 30 4.81 -6.75 -26.74
N GLU A 31 5.61 -5.69 -26.63
CA GLU A 31 6.88 -5.54 -27.39
C GLU A 31 7.86 -6.69 -27.14
N ARG A 32 7.81 -7.32 -25.97
CA ARG A 32 8.62 -8.50 -25.61
C ARG A 32 7.95 -9.83 -25.96
N GLY A 33 6.81 -9.80 -26.66
CA GLY A 33 6.05 -10.99 -27.06
C GLY A 33 5.22 -11.62 -25.93
N THR A 34 4.92 -10.89 -24.86
CA THR A 34 4.00 -11.38 -23.82
C THR A 34 2.55 -11.24 -24.30
N ASP A 35 1.77 -12.30 -24.14
CA ASP A 35 0.33 -12.28 -24.39
C ASP A 35 -0.39 -11.42 -23.34
N CYS A 36 -0.79 -10.21 -23.75
CA CYS A 36 -1.43 -9.20 -22.88
C CYS A 36 -2.72 -8.72 -23.51
N VAL A 37 -3.80 -8.63 -22.72
CA VAL A 37 -5.09 -8.07 -23.15
C VAL A 37 -5.62 -7.06 -22.15
N VAL A 38 -6.31 -6.03 -22.64
CA VAL A 38 -7.04 -5.08 -21.81
C VAL A 38 -8.46 -5.60 -21.58
N ALA A 39 -8.81 -5.90 -20.32
CA ALA A 39 -10.16 -6.32 -19.96
C ALA A 39 -11.02 -5.13 -19.51
N PHE A 40 -10.43 -4.19 -18.78
CA PHE A 40 -11.14 -3.00 -18.34
C PHE A 40 -10.17 -1.84 -18.10
N VAL A 41 -10.41 -0.67 -18.71
CA VAL A 41 -9.65 0.55 -18.49
C VAL A 41 -10.55 1.77 -18.51
N GLU A 42 -10.63 2.50 -17.41
CA GLU A 42 -11.40 3.73 -17.36
C GLU A 42 -10.52 4.95 -17.71
N HIS A 43 -10.80 5.59 -18.85
CA HIS A 43 -9.99 6.71 -19.34
C HIS A 43 -10.56 8.08 -18.96
N HIS A 44 -11.77 8.16 -18.38
CA HIS A 44 -12.38 9.40 -17.84
C HIS A 44 -12.26 10.61 -18.80
N GLY A 45 -12.41 10.37 -20.11
CA GLY A 45 -12.29 11.40 -21.15
C GLY A 45 -10.89 11.98 -21.38
N ARG A 46 -9.81 11.32 -20.92
CA ARG A 46 -8.42 11.77 -21.12
C ARG A 46 -7.86 11.30 -22.46
N PRO A 47 -7.60 12.20 -23.42
CA PRO A 47 -7.20 11.83 -24.78
C PRO A 47 -5.88 11.04 -24.84
N ARG A 48 -4.93 11.35 -23.95
CA ARG A 48 -3.64 10.65 -23.89
C ARG A 48 -3.75 9.21 -23.41
N THR A 49 -4.74 8.89 -22.58
CA THR A 49 -4.95 7.53 -22.09
C THR A 49 -5.68 6.68 -23.13
N GLU A 50 -6.62 7.27 -23.85
CA GLU A 50 -7.29 6.65 -24.98
C GLU A 50 -6.30 6.27 -26.09
N VAL A 51 -5.36 7.17 -26.41
CA VAL A 51 -4.31 6.87 -27.40
C VAL A 51 -3.45 5.67 -27.00
N MET A 52 -3.19 5.49 -25.70
CA MET A 52 -2.39 4.37 -25.18
C MET A 52 -3.12 3.02 -25.27
N LEU A 53 -4.44 3.00 -25.49
CA LEU A 53 -5.17 1.75 -25.74
C LEU A 53 -4.98 1.24 -27.16
N HIS A 54 -4.60 2.12 -28.11
CA HIS A 54 -4.27 1.69 -29.46
C HIS A 54 -3.04 0.77 -29.45
N GLY A 55 -3.12 -0.31 -30.21
CA GLY A 55 -2.04 -1.31 -30.30
C GLY A 55 -2.09 -2.38 -29.20
N LEU A 56 -3.02 -2.30 -28.24
CA LEU A 56 -3.30 -3.37 -27.30
C LEU A 56 -4.58 -4.11 -27.69
N GLU A 57 -4.58 -5.45 -27.58
CA GLU A 57 -5.80 -6.25 -27.70
C GLU A 57 -6.76 -5.87 -26.57
N GLN A 58 -8.07 -5.76 -26.86
CA GLN A 58 -9.08 -5.36 -25.87
C GLN A 58 -10.24 -6.37 -25.89
N ILE A 59 -10.68 -6.81 -24.71
CA ILE A 59 -11.93 -7.56 -24.55
C ILE A 59 -13.09 -6.57 -24.56
N ALA A 60 -14.14 -6.91 -25.32
CA ALA A 60 -15.36 -6.13 -25.35
C ALA A 60 -16.00 -6.10 -23.95
N ARG A 61 -16.41 -4.91 -23.51
CA ARG A 61 -17.11 -4.76 -22.23
C ARG A 61 -18.52 -5.35 -22.33
N ARG A 62 -19.00 -5.89 -21.22
CA ARG A 62 -20.38 -6.35 -21.09
C ARG A 62 -21.28 -5.15 -20.79
N GLU A 63 -22.38 -5.03 -21.50
CA GLU A 63 -23.42 -4.04 -21.22
C GLU A 63 -24.42 -4.59 -20.19
N LEU A 64 -24.77 -3.76 -19.21
CA LEU A 64 -25.71 -4.09 -18.14
C LEU A 64 -26.72 -2.95 -17.99
N GLU A 65 -28.00 -3.28 -17.93
CA GLU A 65 -29.07 -2.31 -17.74
C GLU A 65 -29.48 -2.25 -16.27
N TYR A 66 -29.37 -1.08 -15.65
CA TYR A 66 -29.75 -0.87 -14.26
C TYR A 66 -30.44 0.49 -14.10
N ARG A 67 -31.66 0.49 -13.57
CA ARG A 67 -32.50 1.70 -13.38
C ARG A 67 -32.61 2.55 -14.65
N ASP A 68 -32.98 1.91 -15.77
CA ASP A 68 -33.18 2.54 -17.08
C ASP A 68 -31.94 3.23 -17.66
N THR A 69 -30.74 2.87 -17.18
CA THR A 69 -29.44 3.34 -17.68
C THR A 69 -28.56 2.15 -18.02
N VAL A 70 -27.87 2.21 -19.17
CA VAL A 70 -26.90 1.20 -19.60
C VAL A 70 -25.53 1.56 -19.04
N PHE A 71 -24.92 0.61 -18.35
CA PHE A 71 -23.55 0.66 -17.85
C PHE A 71 -22.70 -0.40 -18.55
N THR A 72 -21.38 -0.19 -18.59
CA THR A 72 -20.44 -1.18 -19.12
C THR A 72 -19.58 -1.74 -18.00
N GLU A 73 -19.38 -3.04 -17.98
CA GLU A 73 -18.46 -3.72 -17.06
C GLU A 73 -17.50 -4.68 -17.75
N MET A 74 -16.47 -5.11 -17.02
CA MET A 74 -15.55 -6.17 -17.41
C MET A 74 -16.30 -7.47 -17.67
N ASP A 75 -16.04 -8.09 -18.82
CA ASP A 75 -16.54 -9.43 -19.13
C ASP A 75 -15.56 -10.50 -18.62
N VAL A 76 -15.73 -10.91 -17.36
CA VAL A 76 -14.88 -11.91 -16.70
C VAL A 76 -14.86 -13.23 -17.46
N ASP A 77 -16.01 -13.67 -17.96
CA ASP A 77 -16.15 -14.94 -18.68
C ASP A 77 -15.40 -14.91 -20.01
N ALA A 78 -15.45 -13.79 -20.73
CA ALA A 78 -14.68 -13.60 -21.95
C ALA A 78 -13.16 -13.59 -21.69
N VAL A 79 -12.70 -12.98 -20.59
CA VAL A 79 -11.28 -13.00 -20.20
C VAL A 79 -10.84 -14.44 -19.87
N LEU A 80 -11.63 -15.17 -19.08
CA LEU A 80 -11.35 -16.55 -18.72
C LEU A 80 -11.31 -17.46 -19.95
N ALA A 81 -12.21 -17.25 -20.92
CA ALA A 81 -12.23 -17.98 -22.18
C ALA A 81 -11.02 -17.66 -23.08
N ARG A 82 -10.58 -16.39 -23.12
CA ARG A 82 -9.38 -15.95 -23.87
C ARG A 82 -8.08 -16.42 -23.21
N HIS A 83 -8.10 -16.58 -21.89
CA HIS A 83 -7.00 -17.10 -21.07
C HIS A 83 -5.60 -16.50 -21.36
N PRO A 84 -5.46 -15.16 -21.33
CA PRO A 84 -4.19 -14.49 -21.62
C PRO A 84 -3.13 -14.77 -20.55
N HIS A 85 -1.84 -14.57 -20.86
CA HIS A 85 -0.80 -14.59 -19.82
C HIS A 85 -0.94 -13.42 -18.84
N VAL A 86 -1.32 -12.24 -19.34
CA VAL A 86 -1.49 -11.02 -18.54
C VAL A 86 -2.76 -10.28 -18.96
N VAL A 87 -3.53 -9.81 -17.98
CA VAL A 87 -4.70 -8.98 -18.21
C VAL A 87 -4.62 -7.65 -17.46
N LEU A 88 -5.10 -6.58 -18.10
CA LEU A 88 -5.15 -5.24 -17.53
C LEU A 88 -6.56 -4.93 -17.04
N VAL A 89 -6.68 -4.59 -15.75
CA VAL A 89 -7.95 -4.35 -15.06
C VAL A 89 -7.83 -3.08 -14.21
N ASP A 90 -8.37 -1.96 -14.67
CA ASP A 90 -8.31 -0.69 -13.93
C ASP A 90 -9.34 -0.63 -12.78
N GLU A 91 -9.07 0.25 -11.82
CA GLU A 91 -9.91 0.56 -10.66
C GLU A 91 -10.30 -0.68 -9.81
N LEU A 92 -9.30 -1.30 -9.17
CA LEU A 92 -9.48 -2.49 -8.32
C LEU A 92 -10.55 -2.32 -7.21
N ALA A 93 -10.76 -1.09 -6.74
CA ALA A 93 -11.72 -0.75 -5.70
C ALA A 93 -13.17 -0.62 -6.17
N HIS A 94 -13.40 -0.65 -7.48
CA HIS A 94 -14.71 -0.43 -8.06
C HIS A 94 -15.76 -1.38 -7.48
N THR A 95 -16.96 -0.85 -7.24
CA THR A 95 -18.14 -1.65 -6.93
C THR A 95 -18.86 -1.92 -8.23
N ASN A 96 -18.97 -3.18 -8.60
CA ASN A 96 -19.52 -3.57 -9.88
C ASN A 96 -21.01 -3.24 -9.95
N VAL A 97 -21.50 -3.03 -11.17
CA VAL A 97 -22.92 -2.71 -11.42
C VAL A 97 -23.80 -3.88 -10.98
N PRO A 98 -24.93 -3.65 -10.27
CA PRO A 98 -25.86 -4.73 -9.91
C PRO A 98 -26.28 -5.56 -11.12
N GLY A 99 -26.20 -6.89 -10.99
CA GLY A 99 -26.36 -7.82 -12.12
C GLY A 99 -25.03 -8.30 -12.72
N SER A 100 -23.90 -7.79 -12.25
CA SER A 100 -22.56 -8.34 -12.49
C SER A 100 -22.37 -9.67 -11.78
N ARG A 101 -21.34 -10.42 -12.19
CA ARG A 101 -20.99 -11.73 -11.63
C ARG A 101 -20.60 -11.62 -10.14
N ASN A 102 -19.78 -10.63 -9.82
CA ASN A 102 -19.37 -10.31 -8.45
C ASN A 102 -19.76 -8.88 -8.10
N ASP A 103 -19.83 -8.60 -6.79
CA ASP A 103 -20.18 -7.27 -6.27
C ASP A 103 -19.01 -6.28 -6.35
N LYS A 104 -17.76 -6.78 -6.34
CA LYS A 104 -16.54 -5.96 -6.31
C LYS A 104 -15.54 -6.41 -7.37
N ARG A 105 -14.87 -5.45 -8.02
CA ARG A 105 -13.89 -5.76 -9.06
C ARG A 105 -12.69 -6.57 -8.58
N TRP A 106 -12.29 -6.41 -7.31
CA TRP A 106 -11.24 -7.24 -6.72
C TRP A 106 -11.61 -8.74 -6.68
N GLN A 107 -12.91 -9.07 -6.58
CA GLN A 107 -13.38 -10.46 -6.64
C GLN A 107 -13.25 -11.03 -8.05
N ASP A 108 -13.53 -10.22 -9.08
CA ASP A 108 -13.28 -10.62 -10.46
C ASP A 108 -11.78 -10.88 -10.70
N VAL A 109 -10.92 -9.98 -10.18
CA VAL A 109 -9.46 -10.14 -10.23
C VAL A 109 -9.01 -11.41 -9.51
N GLU A 110 -9.59 -11.74 -8.35
CA GLU A 110 -9.33 -12.98 -7.63
C GLU A 110 -9.67 -14.23 -8.47
N GLU A 111 -10.78 -14.23 -9.20
CA GLU A 111 -11.13 -15.34 -10.11
C GLU A 111 -10.11 -15.50 -11.24
N LEU A 112 -9.66 -14.39 -11.84
CA LEU A 112 -8.65 -14.40 -12.91
C LEU A 112 -7.31 -14.95 -12.40
N LEU A 113 -6.88 -14.51 -11.20
CA LEU A 113 -5.68 -15.01 -10.55
C LEU A 113 -5.81 -16.50 -10.21
N ALA A 114 -6.96 -16.95 -9.72
CA ALA A 114 -7.22 -18.36 -9.43
C ALA A 114 -7.16 -19.24 -10.69
N ALA A 115 -7.52 -18.70 -11.86
CA ALA A 115 -7.36 -19.36 -13.15
C ALA A 115 -5.91 -19.39 -13.66
N GLY A 116 -4.97 -18.72 -12.99
CA GLY A 116 -3.56 -18.66 -13.39
C GLY A 116 -3.19 -17.49 -14.29
N ILE A 117 -4.12 -16.55 -14.52
CA ILE A 117 -3.90 -15.35 -15.33
C ILE A 117 -3.25 -14.28 -14.46
N ASN A 118 -2.15 -13.66 -14.92
CA ASN A 118 -1.56 -12.55 -14.19
C ASN A 118 -2.37 -11.28 -14.41
N VAL A 119 -2.56 -10.48 -13.37
CA VAL A 119 -3.36 -9.25 -13.45
C VAL A 119 -2.48 -8.04 -13.16
N ILE A 120 -2.58 -7.01 -14.00
CA ILE A 120 -2.06 -5.67 -13.71
C ILE A 120 -3.26 -4.76 -13.46
N SER A 121 -3.29 -4.13 -12.29
CA SER A 121 -4.41 -3.29 -11.87
C SER A 121 -3.97 -1.94 -11.32
N THR A 122 -4.92 -1.04 -11.08
CA THR A 122 -4.67 0.22 -10.39
C THR A 122 -5.66 0.45 -9.26
N VAL A 123 -5.21 1.14 -8.21
CA VAL A 123 -6.06 1.53 -7.08
C VAL A 123 -5.61 2.89 -6.55
N ASN A 124 -6.56 3.75 -6.17
CA ASN A 124 -6.19 4.95 -5.41
C ASN A 124 -6.01 4.57 -3.93
N ILE A 125 -5.01 5.15 -3.26
CA ILE A 125 -4.72 4.90 -1.84
C ILE A 125 -5.91 5.21 -0.93
N GLN A 126 -6.76 6.15 -1.36
CA GLN A 126 -7.94 6.56 -0.64
C GLN A 126 -8.99 5.44 -0.48
N HIS A 127 -8.98 4.41 -1.35
CA HIS A 127 -9.94 3.29 -1.38
C HIS A 127 -9.53 2.07 -0.53
N LEU A 128 -8.53 2.22 0.34
CA LEU A 128 -8.15 1.16 1.27
C LEU A 128 -9.05 1.23 2.51
N GLU A 129 -9.54 0.08 2.95
CA GLU A 129 -10.53 -0.03 4.04
C GLU A 129 -10.02 0.58 5.36
N SER A 130 -8.73 0.40 5.66
CA SER A 130 -8.01 1.04 6.78
C SER A 130 -7.89 2.57 6.73
N LEU A 131 -8.20 3.20 5.59
CA LEU A 131 -8.07 4.64 5.38
C LEU A 131 -9.43 5.37 5.35
N GLY A 132 -10.56 4.65 5.39
CA GLY A 132 -11.89 5.24 5.25
C GLY A 132 -12.16 6.38 6.25
N ASP A 133 -11.91 6.12 7.53
CA ASP A 133 -12.23 7.06 8.61
C ASP A 133 -11.21 8.22 8.70
N VAL A 134 -9.95 7.95 8.38
CA VAL A 134 -8.87 8.97 8.42
C VAL A 134 -8.94 9.89 7.20
N VAL A 135 -9.23 9.36 6.00
CA VAL A 135 -9.43 10.17 4.79
C VAL A 135 -10.71 10.99 4.90
N GLU A 136 -11.78 10.46 5.50
CA GLU A 136 -13.00 11.24 5.79
C GLU A 136 -12.69 12.41 6.74
N SER A 137 -11.92 12.18 7.81
CA SER A 137 -11.55 13.26 8.74
C SER A 137 -10.66 14.35 8.14
N ILE A 138 -9.86 14.03 7.11
CA ILE A 138 -8.95 14.98 6.44
C ILE A 138 -9.62 15.66 5.23
N THR A 139 -10.45 14.94 4.47
CA THR A 139 -10.99 15.40 3.17
C THR A 139 -12.48 15.72 3.19
N GLY A 140 -13.21 15.32 4.24
CA GLY A 140 -14.66 15.54 4.39
C GLY A 140 -15.54 14.68 3.48
N VAL A 141 -14.97 13.72 2.74
CA VAL A 141 -15.69 12.87 1.78
C VAL A 141 -15.77 11.44 2.30
N ARG A 142 -16.99 10.98 2.56
CA ARG A 142 -17.29 9.60 2.98
C ARG A 142 -17.20 8.65 1.80
N GLN A 143 -16.24 7.73 1.84
CA GLN A 143 -15.95 6.86 0.71
C GLN A 143 -16.83 5.60 0.71
N ARG A 144 -17.47 5.31 -0.43
CA ARG A 144 -18.41 4.19 -0.60
C ARG A 144 -17.82 2.97 -1.32
N GLU A 145 -16.55 3.05 -1.71
CA GLU A 145 -15.86 2.01 -2.48
C GLU A 145 -14.53 1.68 -1.79
N THR A 146 -14.48 0.55 -1.08
CA THR A 146 -13.30 0.07 -0.35
C THR A 146 -12.80 -1.28 -0.89
N VAL A 147 -11.51 -1.56 -0.69
CA VAL A 147 -10.85 -2.85 -0.92
C VAL A 147 -10.34 -3.39 0.43
N PRO A 148 -10.63 -4.67 0.77
CA PRO A 148 -10.11 -5.27 2.00
C PRO A 148 -8.58 -5.28 2.05
N ASP A 149 -8.04 -4.94 3.22
CA ASP A 149 -6.60 -4.84 3.46
C ASP A 149 -5.84 -6.14 3.14
N GLU A 150 -6.50 -7.30 3.25
CA GLU A 150 -5.94 -8.65 2.99
C GLU A 150 -5.61 -8.93 1.50
N VAL A 151 -6.09 -8.10 0.57
CA VAL A 151 -5.81 -8.23 -0.88
C VAL A 151 -4.41 -7.66 -1.21
N ILE A 152 -3.84 -6.83 -0.34
CA ILE A 152 -2.61 -6.05 -0.56
C ILE A 152 -1.31 -6.80 -0.22
N PRO A 153 -1.22 -7.69 0.80
CA PRO A 153 -0.01 -8.44 1.12
C PRO A 153 0.49 -9.34 -0.02
N MET A 154 -0.36 -9.65 -1.01
CA MET A 154 0.04 -10.38 -2.22
C MET A 154 0.56 -9.48 -3.37
N ALA A 155 0.50 -8.15 -3.21
CA ALA A 155 0.88 -7.16 -4.23
C ALA A 155 2.05 -6.24 -3.83
N LEU A 156 2.57 -6.35 -2.61
CA LEU A 156 3.78 -5.62 -2.16
C LEU A 156 5.05 -6.39 -2.53
N GLY A 157 5.32 -6.49 -3.83
CA GLY A 157 6.62 -6.93 -4.35
C GLY A 157 7.38 -5.75 -4.92
N GLY A 158 8.25 -5.11 -4.14
CA GLY A 158 8.95 -3.88 -4.58
C GLY A 158 10.41 -3.73 -4.18
N VAL A 159 10.91 -4.52 -3.23
CA VAL A 159 12.29 -4.39 -2.72
C VAL A 159 13.13 -5.54 -3.28
N PRO A 160 14.21 -5.29 -4.05
CA PRO A 160 15.09 -6.34 -4.56
C PRO A 160 15.66 -7.20 -3.42
N GLU A 161 15.76 -8.51 -3.62
CA GLU A 161 16.45 -9.40 -2.66
C GLU A 161 17.87 -8.89 -2.39
N GLY A 162 18.25 -8.81 -1.10
CA GLY A 162 19.57 -8.32 -0.68
C GLY A 162 19.75 -6.79 -0.67
N SER A 163 18.68 -6.01 -0.85
CA SER A 163 18.74 -4.54 -0.74
C SER A 163 18.43 -3.99 0.65
N VAL A 164 18.11 -4.86 1.62
CA VAL A 164 17.80 -4.48 3.00
C VAL A 164 18.47 -5.46 3.97
N ASP A 165 19.18 -4.91 4.96
CA ASP A 165 19.73 -5.62 6.11
C ASP A 165 18.89 -5.29 7.36
N LEU A 166 18.65 -6.29 8.21
CA LEU A 166 17.87 -6.15 9.43
C LEU A 166 18.77 -6.32 10.66
N ASP A 167 18.71 -5.35 11.58
CA ASP A 167 19.35 -5.40 12.90
C ASP A 167 18.29 -5.11 13.99
N ILE A 168 17.47 -6.11 14.26
CA ILE A 168 16.33 -6.02 15.18
C ILE A 168 16.60 -6.93 16.38
N PRO A 169 16.80 -6.37 17.59
CA PRO A 169 16.98 -7.16 18.80
C PRO A 169 15.73 -7.97 19.15
N GLU A 170 15.92 -9.22 19.58
CA GLU A 170 14.83 -10.08 20.06
C GLU A 170 14.23 -9.57 21.39
N THR A 171 14.92 -8.66 22.09
CA THR A 171 14.52 -8.12 23.39
C THR A 171 13.67 -6.86 23.31
N LEU A 172 13.12 -6.53 22.14
CA LEU A 172 12.30 -5.33 21.98
C LEU A 172 10.97 -5.47 22.72
N PRO A 173 10.54 -4.42 23.45
CA PRO A 173 9.25 -4.41 24.10
C PRO A 173 8.11 -4.33 23.07
N MET A 174 6.96 -4.87 23.43
CA MET A 174 5.76 -4.83 22.59
C MET A 174 5.26 -3.39 22.40
N VAL A 175 4.67 -3.13 21.22
CA VAL A 175 3.97 -1.88 20.89
C VAL A 175 2.50 -2.18 20.68
N ALA A 176 1.62 -1.29 21.15
CA ALA A 176 0.17 -1.42 21.01
C ALA A 176 -0.34 -0.43 19.96
N VAL A 177 -0.12 -0.76 18.69
CA VAL A 177 -0.46 0.09 17.54
C VAL A 177 -1.25 -0.71 16.51
N ASP A 178 -1.93 0.00 15.60
CA ASP A 178 -2.50 -0.64 14.42
C ASP A 178 -1.37 -1.24 13.56
N ARG A 179 -1.43 -2.56 13.38
CA ARG A 179 -0.41 -3.32 12.65
C ARG A 179 -0.32 -2.90 11.19
N GLY A 180 -1.45 -2.66 10.53
CA GLY A 180 -1.47 -2.31 9.10
C GLY A 180 -0.88 -0.93 8.84
N LEU A 181 -1.19 0.05 9.69
CA LEU A 181 -0.62 1.40 9.61
C LEU A 181 0.89 1.40 9.90
N MET A 182 1.33 0.60 10.88
CA MET A 182 2.76 0.42 11.19
C MET A 182 3.51 -0.20 10.01
N GLU A 183 3.02 -1.32 9.48
CA GLU A 183 3.62 -2.02 8.32
C GLU A 183 3.72 -1.08 7.11
N ARG A 184 2.67 -0.29 6.83
CA ARG A 184 2.65 0.67 5.72
C ARG A 184 3.60 1.84 5.91
N SER A 185 3.72 2.36 7.14
CA SER A 185 4.67 3.43 7.45
C SER A 185 6.10 2.96 7.19
N VAL A 186 6.47 1.81 7.73
CA VAL A 186 7.81 1.22 7.54
C VAL A 186 8.06 0.90 6.06
N ALA A 187 7.11 0.29 5.35
CA ALA A 187 7.26 -0.06 3.95
C ALA A 187 7.55 1.17 3.08
N ASN A 188 6.79 2.26 3.25
CA ASN A 188 6.99 3.51 2.52
C ASN A 188 8.38 4.12 2.78
N VAL A 189 8.86 4.05 4.02
CA VAL A 189 10.18 4.56 4.40
C VAL A 189 11.29 3.69 3.78
N VAL A 190 11.16 2.37 3.84
CA VAL A 190 12.14 1.42 3.28
C VAL A 190 12.18 1.50 1.75
N GLU A 191 11.04 1.55 1.08
CA GLU A 191 10.98 1.73 -0.38
C GLU A 191 11.66 3.02 -0.81
N ASN A 192 11.47 4.11 -0.05
CA ASN A 192 12.14 5.37 -0.29
C ASN A 192 13.66 5.21 -0.12
N ALA A 193 14.11 4.64 1.00
CA ALA A 193 15.53 4.41 1.28
C ALA A 193 16.22 3.57 0.20
N VAL A 194 15.60 2.47 -0.25
CA VAL A 194 16.14 1.58 -1.29
C VAL A 194 16.25 2.30 -2.63
N LYS A 195 15.25 3.13 -2.95
CA LYS A 195 15.22 3.89 -4.20
C LYS A 195 16.31 4.95 -4.30
N TYR A 196 16.70 5.58 -3.17
CA TYR A 196 17.72 6.63 -3.14
C TYR A 196 19.11 6.11 -2.77
N SER A 197 19.23 4.87 -2.29
CA SER A 197 20.51 4.23 -2.02
C SER A 197 21.26 3.90 -3.32
N PRO A 198 22.60 4.01 -3.34
CA PRO A 198 23.42 3.51 -4.43
C PRO A 198 23.21 1.99 -4.64
N ALA A 199 23.30 1.54 -5.89
CA ALA A 199 23.19 0.12 -6.21
C ALA A 199 24.25 -0.72 -5.47
N GLY A 200 23.82 -1.84 -4.86
CA GLY A 200 24.70 -2.73 -4.11
C GLY A 200 24.99 -2.29 -2.67
N THR A 201 24.43 -1.17 -2.22
CA THR A 201 24.50 -0.73 -0.82
C THR A 201 23.15 -1.02 -0.14
N PRO A 202 23.07 -2.01 0.76
CA PRO A 202 21.82 -2.33 1.43
C PRO A 202 21.40 -1.21 2.39
N VAL A 203 20.09 -1.01 2.50
CA VAL A 203 19.47 -0.17 3.54
C VAL A 203 19.48 -0.94 4.84
N LEU A 204 19.96 -0.33 5.92
CA LEU A 204 19.90 -0.95 7.24
C LEU A 204 18.60 -0.54 7.94
N VAL A 205 17.81 -1.52 8.36
CA VAL A 205 16.66 -1.30 9.24
C VAL A 205 17.02 -1.84 10.61
N SER A 206 17.12 -0.95 11.59
CA SER A 206 17.36 -1.31 12.98
C SER A 206 16.23 -0.87 13.88
N ALA A 207 16.12 -1.49 15.04
CA ALA A 207 15.14 -1.10 16.04
C ALA A 207 15.75 -1.08 17.45
N SER A 208 15.35 -0.11 18.25
CA SER A 208 15.80 0.03 19.64
C SER A 208 14.66 0.51 20.52
N ALA A 209 14.77 0.23 21.82
CA ALA A 209 13.87 0.79 22.82
C ALA A 209 14.59 1.91 23.56
N ILE A 210 14.01 3.11 23.56
CA ILE A 210 14.54 4.28 24.25
C ILE A 210 13.41 4.88 25.09
N ALA A 211 13.65 4.97 26.40
CA ALA A 211 12.64 5.39 27.39
C ALA A 211 11.34 4.57 27.30
N ASN A 212 10.23 5.18 26.88
CA ASN A 212 8.91 4.54 26.74
C ASN A 212 8.49 4.34 25.28
N ARG A 213 9.45 4.37 24.35
CA ARG A 213 9.19 4.25 22.91
C ARG A 213 10.08 3.20 22.27
N VAL A 214 9.56 2.60 21.21
CA VAL A 214 10.34 1.80 20.26
C VAL A 214 10.63 2.69 19.06
N GLU A 215 11.91 2.80 18.71
CA GLU A 215 12.38 3.50 17.54
C GLU A 215 12.80 2.50 16.47
N VAL A 216 12.24 2.63 15.28
CA VAL A 216 12.70 1.97 14.07
C VAL A 216 13.49 2.98 13.25
N ARG A 217 14.75 2.65 12.96
CA ARG A 217 15.64 3.47 12.14
C ARG A 217 15.81 2.80 10.78
N VAL A 218 15.55 3.54 9.71
CA VAL A 218 15.83 3.13 8.34
C VAL A 218 16.97 4.00 7.81
N VAL A 219 18.13 3.39 7.63
CA VAL A 219 19.40 4.06 7.31
C VAL A 219 19.75 3.79 5.86
N ASP A 220 19.77 4.85 5.05
CA ASP A 220 20.26 4.80 3.68
C ASP A 220 21.64 5.45 3.54
N ARG A 221 22.28 5.19 2.39
CA ARG A 221 23.57 5.77 1.97
C ARG A 221 23.42 6.65 0.73
N GLY A 222 22.22 7.21 0.54
CA GLY A 222 21.89 8.08 -0.57
C GLY A 222 22.56 9.45 -0.49
N PRO A 223 22.12 10.43 -1.30
CA PRO A 223 22.69 11.77 -1.32
C PRO A 223 22.45 12.59 -0.04
N GLY A 224 21.57 12.13 0.85
CA GLY A 224 21.12 12.87 2.03
C GLY A 224 20.18 14.03 1.68
N VAL A 225 19.79 14.79 2.71
CA VAL A 225 18.89 15.95 2.60
C VAL A 225 19.43 17.06 3.52
N PRO A 226 19.62 18.31 3.03
CA PRO A 226 20.01 19.44 3.86
C PRO A 226 19.03 19.70 5.00
N ASP A 227 19.54 20.20 6.13
CA ASP A 227 18.77 20.42 7.36
C ASP A 227 17.49 21.23 7.12
N GLU A 228 17.56 22.29 6.32
CA GLU A 228 16.42 23.18 6.05
C GLU A 228 15.31 22.51 5.22
N ALA A 229 15.61 21.36 4.63
CA ALA A 229 14.67 20.59 3.82
C ALA A 229 14.13 19.34 4.52
N LYS A 230 14.69 18.93 5.67
CA LYS A 230 14.32 17.69 6.37
C LYS A 230 12.86 17.60 6.78
N ASP A 231 12.24 18.71 7.18
CA ASP A 231 10.80 18.73 7.45
C ASP A 231 9.97 18.77 6.16
N ARG A 232 10.50 19.44 5.14
CA ARG A 232 9.80 19.66 3.87
C ARG A 232 9.69 18.38 3.03
N ILE A 233 10.56 17.40 3.19
CA ILE A 233 10.44 16.11 2.46
C ILE A 233 9.17 15.33 2.84
N PHE A 234 8.53 15.68 3.95
CA PHE A 234 7.25 15.11 4.38
C PHE A 234 6.04 15.88 3.85
N GLU A 235 6.23 17.03 3.19
CA GLU A 235 5.13 17.72 2.54
C GLU A 235 4.70 16.96 1.28
N PRO A 236 3.39 16.88 0.99
CA PRO A 236 2.90 16.24 -0.22
C PRO A 236 3.51 16.84 -1.48
N PHE A 237 3.84 15.98 -2.45
CA PHE A 237 4.34 16.35 -3.79
C PHE A 237 5.75 16.97 -3.81
N GLN A 238 6.46 17.00 -2.67
CA GLN A 238 7.84 17.47 -2.67
C GLN A 238 8.79 16.46 -3.30
N ARG A 239 9.72 16.97 -4.09
CA ARG A 239 10.83 16.20 -4.67
C ARG A 239 12.11 16.95 -4.37
N TYR A 240 13.00 16.33 -3.59
CA TYR A 240 14.28 16.91 -3.27
C TYR A 240 15.40 16.27 -4.11
N GLY A 241 16.21 17.10 -4.77
CA GLY A 241 17.34 16.69 -5.60
C GLY A 241 17.02 16.22 -7.04
N ASP A 242 18.07 15.91 -7.81
CA ASP A 242 18.00 15.29 -9.14
C ASP A 242 17.59 13.80 -9.01
N ALA A 243 16.32 13.56 -8.68
CA ALA A 243 15.80 12.21 -8.59
C ALA A 243 15.84 11.52 -9.97
N PRO A 244 16.16 10.21 -10.03
CA PRO A 244 16.15 9.46 -11.29
C PRO A 244 14.81 9.60 -12.04
N ARG A 245 14.86 9.68 -13.37
CA ARG A 245 13.64 9.72 -14.21
C ARG A 245 12.75 8.51 -13.88
N GLY A 246 11.52 8.76 -13.42
CA GLY A 246 10.58 7.73 -12.95
C GLY A 246 10.41 7.65 -11.43
N ALA A 247 11.12 8.48 -10.67
CA ALA A 247 10.92 8.63 -9.23
C ALA A 247 9.49 9.14 -8.92
N GLY A 248 8.76 8.39 -8.07
CA GLY A 248 7.34 8.60 -7.74
C GLY A 248 6.89 10.01 -7.32
N VAL A 249 5.61 10.16 -7.03
CA VAL A 249 4.89 11.46 -6.97
C VAL A 249 5.29 12.36 -5.78
N GLY A 250 6.20 11.94 -4.90
CA GLY A 250 6.60 12.73 -3.72
C GLY A 250 5.59 12.66 -2.57
N LEU A 251 4.81 11.58 -2.50
CA LEU A 251 3.80 11.36 -1.46
C LEU A 251 4.19 10.30 -0.44
N GLY A 252 5.14 9.42 -0.74
CA GLY A 252 5.45 8.25 0.11
C GLY A 252 5.79 8.64 1.54
N LEU A 253 6.68 9.63 1.73
CA LEU A 253 7.07 10.09 3.06
C LEU A 253 5.97 10.88 3.77
N ALA A 254 5.19 11.69 3.03
CA ALA A 254 4.04 12.40 3.60
C ALA A 254 2.99 11.43 4.17
N VAL A 255 2.71 10.37 3.42
CA VAL A 255 1.80 9.30 3.83
C VAL A 255 2.36 8.50 5.01
N ALA A 256 3.65 8.14 4.97
CA ALA A 256 4.30 7.45 6.08
C ALA A 256 4.23 8.25 7.39
N ARG A 257 4.44 9.57 7.32
CA ARG A 257 4.31 10.46 8.47
C ARG A 257 2.88 10.51 9.00
N GLY A 258 1.89 10.63 8.11
CA GLY A 258 0.48 10.57 8.50
C GLY A 258 0.11 9.25 9.20
N PHE A 259 0.62 8.11 8.72
CA PHE A 259 0.42 6.82 9.38
C PHE A 259 1.10 6.74 10.75
N ALA A 260 2.33 7.24 10.86
CA ALA A 260 3.05 7.30 12.13
C ALA A 260 2.29 8.13 13.17
N GLU A 261 1.79 9.30 12.78
CA GLU A 261 1.00 10.18 13.64
C GLU A 261 -0.33 9.54 14.04
N ALA A 262 -1.00 8.84 13.12
CA ALA A 262 -2.25 8.12 13.39
C ALA A 262 -2.11 7.01 14.44
N ILE A 263 -0.93 6.38 14.55
CA ILE A 263 -0.63 5.36 15.57
C ILE A 263 0.01 5.94 16.84
N GLY A 264 -0.06 7.26 17.04
CA GLY A 264 0.52 7.94 18.21
C GLY A 264 2.05 8.00 18.20
N GLY A 265 2.66 7.74 17.05
CA GLY A 265 4.08 7.83 16.81
C GLY A 265 4.51 9.14 16.14
N THR A 266 5.79 9.22 15.80
CA THR A 266 6.40 10.31 15.05
C THR A 266 7.30 9.75 13.97
N LEU A 267 7.46 10.48 12.87
CA LEU A 267 8.43 10.17 11.82
C LEU A 267 9.24 11.42 11.50
N HIS A 268 10.56 11.33 11.64
CA HIS A 268 11.48 12.43 11.33
C HIS A 268 12.74 11.92 10.62
N ALA A 269 13.53 12.86 10.09
CA ALA A 269 14.75 12.56 9.35
C ALA A 269 15.98 13.12 10.06
N GLU A 270 17.06 12.33 10.08
CA GLU A 270 18.36 12.64 10.66
C GLU A 270 19.45 12.39 9.60
N ASP A 271 20.64 12.98 9.79
CA ASP A 271 21.78 12.65 8.91
C ASP A 271 22.34 11.28 9.28
N THR A 272 22.68 10.50 8.26
CA THR A 272 23.45 9.27 8.47
C THR A 272 24.94 9.62 8.63
N PRO A 273 25.62 9.21 9.72
CA PRO A 273 27.06 9.36 9.84
C PRO A 273 27.81 8.69 8.67
N GLY A 274 28.63 9.46 7.97
CA GLY A 274 29.32 9.02 6.75
C GLY A 274 28.51 9.20 5.46
N GLY A 275 27.38 9.90 5.50
CA GLY A 275 26.54 10.24 4.34
C GLY A 275 25.30 9.37 4.22
N GLY A 276 24.22 9.96 3.71
CA GLY A 276 22.88 9.37 3.58
C GLY A 276 21.83 10.03 4.48
N LEU A 277 20.64 9.45 4.50
CA LEU A 277 19.52 9.87 5.34
C LEU A 277 19.12 8.74 6.29
N THR A 278 18.84 9.08 7.55
CA THR A 278 18.26 8.17 8.53
C THR A 278 16.85 8.60 8.83
N MET A 279 15.88 7.74 8.55
CA MET A 279 14.48 7.97 8.89
C MET A 279 14.18 7.29 10.22
N VAL A 280 13.61 8.02 11.17
CA VAL A 280 13.35 7.55 12.54
C VAL A 280 11.86 7.54 12.79
N LEU A 281 11.28 6.34 12.89
CA LEU A 281 9.90 6.11 13.29
C LEU A 281 9.87 5.77 14.79
N SER A 282 9.26 6.62 15.61
CA SER A 282 9.17 6.42 17.05
C SER A 282 7.72 6.16 17.47
N VAL A 283 7.44 5.00 18.06
CA VAL A 283 6.09 4.59 18.49
C VAL A 283 6.05 4.30 19.99
N PRO A 284 4.92 4.55 20.68
CA PRO A 284 4.81 4.27 22.10
C PRO A 284 4.88 2.77 22.38
N MET A 285 5.64 2.39 23.41
CA MET A 285 5.61 1.04 23.94
C MET A 285 4.21 0.73 24.49
N ALA A 286 3.78 -0.52 24.36
CA ALA A 286 2.59 -1.00 25.05
C ALA A 286 2.79 -0.80 26.55
N ALA A 287 1.82 -0.16 27.22
CA ALA A 287 1.81 -0.13 28.67
C ALA A 287 1.90 -1.57 29.17
N SER A 288 2.87 -1.87 30.03
CA SER A 288 3.00 -3.19 30.62
C SER A 288 1.66 -3.57 31.25
N HIS A 289 1.06 -4.64 30.74
CA HIS A 289 -0.14 -5.20 31.34
C HIS A 289 0.23 -5.61 32.77
N ARG A 290 -0.14 -4.80 33.75
CA ARG A 290 -0.17 -5.25 35.13
C ARG A 290 -1.30 -6.29 35.16
N PRO A 291 -1.03 -7.57 35.43
CA PRO A 291 -2.12 -8.52 35.62
C PRO A 291 -3.06 -7.93 36.67
N PRO A 292 -4.39 -8.08 36.52
CA PRO A 292 -5.32 -7.60 37.52
C PRO A 292 -4.87 -8.16 38.86
N SER A 293 -4.55 -7.27 39.81
CA SER A 293 -4.30 -7.67 41.18
C SER A 293 -5.56 -8.39 41.65
N GLU A 294 -5.44 -9.67 41.98
CA GLU A 294 -6.47 -10.41 42.70
C GLU A 294 -6.80 -9.61 43.96
N SER A 295 -7.91 -8.88 43.92
CA SER A 295 -8.54 -8.29 45.08
C SER A 295 -9.93 -8.88 45.23
N GLU A 296 -9.98 -10.14 45.65
CA GLU A 296 -11.10 -10.68 46.41
C GLU A 296 -10.52 -11.31 47.67
N SER A 297 -10.30 -10.46 48.68
CA SER A 297 -10.27 -10.93 50.05
C SER A 297 -11.68 -11.42 50.37
N GLU A 298 -11.80 -12.72 50.59
CA GLU A 298 -13.00 -13.35 51.14
C GLU A 298 -13.48 -12.61 52.39
N PRO A 299 -14.81 -12.51 52.61
CA PRO A 299 -15.32 -12.01 53.86
C PRO A 299 -14.98 -12.99 55.00
N ASP A 300 -14.29 -12.46 56.00
CA ASP A 300 -13.94 -13.11 57.27
C ASP A 300 -15.22 -13.62 57.96
N VAL A 301 -15.43 -14.94 57.97
CA VAL A 301 -16.50 -15.60 58.73
C VAL A 301 -15.93 -15.92 60.12
N PRO A 302 -16.42 -15.31 61.21
CA PRO A 302 -15.93 -15.66 62.53
C PRO A 302 -16.39 -17.07 62.91
N VAL A 303 -15.40 -17.96 63.06
CA VAL A 303 -15.53 -19.28 63.67
C VAL A 303 -16.00 -19.09 65.11
N THR A 304 -17.23 -19.49 65.39
CA THR A 304 -17.71 -19.69 66.76
C THR A 304 -17.22 -21.06 67.24
N ALA A 305 -16.42 -21.06 68.29
CA ALA A 305 -16.09 -22.26 69.07
C ALA A 305 -16.27 -21.97 70.58
N THR A 306 -17.41 -22.42 71.08
CA THR A 306 -17.61 -23.15 72.34
C THR A 306 -17.40 -22.44 73.68
N SER A 307 -18.51 -22.15 74.37
CA SER A 307 -18.86 -22.75 75.68
C SER A 307 -20.37 -22.64 75.91
#